data_AF-A0A060BTA6-F1
#
_entry.id   AF-A0A060BTA6-F1
#
_cell.length_a   1.000
_cell.length_b   1.000
_cell.length_c   1.000
_cell.angle_alpha   90.00
_cell.angle_beta   90.00
_cell.angle_gamma   90.00
#
_symmetry.space_group_name_H-M   'P 1'
#
loop_
_entity.id
_entity.type
_entity.pdbx_description
1 polymer ?
#
loop_
_entity_poly.entity_id
_entity_poly.type
_entity_poly.pdbx_seq_one_letter_code
_entity_poly.pdbx_strand_id
1 'polypeptide(L)'
;MLSGAHRVAFLHAHPDDETLATGALIAELRTRSVEVAVVTATRGEQGEVVAGPLSRLAGSPELSRWRERELAAALAQLGVSTHAFLGDPPALAQTAAPHRYLDSGMVWVEPGLAGPDPAVASGA
;
A
#
# COMPACT_ATOMS: atom_id res chain seq x y z
N MET A 1 5.23 21.20 -10.79
CA MET A 1 5.75 20.02 -10.05
C MET A 1 5.67 18.82 -10.99
N LEU A 2 6.77 18.08 -11.17
CA LEU A 2 6.95 16.97 -12.12
C LEU A 2 6.84 17.32 -13.63
N SER A 3 7.22 18.54 -14.02
CA SER A 3 7.27 18.92 -15.45
C SER A 3 8.31 18.06 -16.18
N GLY A 4 7.90 17.44 -17.29
CA GLY A 4 8.76 16.56 -18.10
C GLY A 4 8.87 15.12 -17.61
N ALA A 5 8.22 14.76 -16.50
CA ALA A 5 8.13 13.36 -16.08
C ALA A 5 7.04 12.65 -16.90
N HIS A 6 7.42 11.58 -17.60
CA HIS A 6 6.48 10.73 -18.35
C HIS A 6 6.03 9.50 -17.57
N ARG A 7 6.79 9.12 -16.52
CA ARG A 7 6.52 7.96 -15.67
C ARG A 7 6.81 8.32 -14.22
N VAL A 8 5.91 7.96 -13.31
CA VAL A 8 6.03 8.20 -11.87
C VAL A 8 5.60 6.95 -11.11
N ALA A 9 6.41 6.53 -10.15
CA ALA A 9 6.07 5.44 -9.23
C ALA A 9 5.82 6.01 -7.83
N PHE A 10 4.72 5.61 -7.21
CA PHE A 10 4.42 5.88 -5.80
C PHE A 10 4.66 4.62 -4.98
N LEU A 11 5.44 4.73 -3.92
CA LEU A 11 5.79 3.62 -3.05
C LEU A 11 5.15 3.87 -1.70
N HIS A 12 4.33 2.92 -1.26
CA HIS A 12 3.50 3.02 -0.05
C HIS A 12 3.65 1.80 0.84
N ALA A 13 3.43 1.97 2.13
CA ALA A 13 3.60 0.88 3.09
C ALA A 13 2.40 -0.07 3.06
N HIS A 14 1.19 0.49 3.06
CA HIS A 14 -0.05 -0.25 3.27
C HIS A 14 -1.12 0.04 2.20
N PRO A 15 -2.12 -0.84 2.04
CA PRO A 15 -3.27 -0.59 1.19
C PRO A 15 -4.20 0.51 1.75
N ASP A 16 -4.18 1.72 1.19
CA ASP A 16 -4.95 2.93 1.52
C ASP A 16 -4.08 4.20 1.45
N ASP A 17 -2.80 4.07 1.80
CA ASP A 17 -1.78 5.13 1.75
C ASP A 17 -1.74 5.83 0.37
N GLU A 18 -1.93 5.07 -0.72
CA GLU A 18 -1.92 5.63 -2.06
C GLU A 18 -3.04 6.64 -2.27
N THR A 19 -4.20 6.37 -1.68
CA THR A 19 -5.37 7.22 -1.74
C THR A 19 -5.23 8.37 -0.74
N LEU A 20 -4.84 8.09 0.51
CA LEU A 20 -4.77 9.06 1.60
C LEU A 20 -3.67 10.11 1.40
N ALA A 21 -2.45 9.68 1.07
CA ALA A 21 -1.31 10.58 0.96
C ALA A 21 -1.17 11.18 -0.44
N THR A 22 -1.50 10.41 -1.48
CA THR A 22 -1.13 10.76 -2.87
C THR A 22 -2.28 10.75 -3.88
N GLY A 23 -3.51 10.43 -3.48
CA GLY A 23 -4.62 10.20 -4.42
C GLY A 23 -4.90 11.39 -5.34
N ALA A 24 -4.90 12.61 -4.79
CA ALA A 24 -5.09 13.83 -5.59
C ALA A 24 -3.97 14.06 -6.61
N LEU A 25 -2.71 13.78 -6.23
CA LEU A 25 -1.57 13.92 -7.13
C LEU A 25 -1.59 12.84 -8.21
N ILE A 26 -1.92 11.59 -7.85
CA ILE A 26 -2.09 10.50 -8.81
C ILE A 26 -3.13 10.88 -9.85
N ALA A 27 -4.32 11.34 -9.42
CA ALA A 27 -5.38 11.75 -10.32
C ALA A 27 -4.92 12.88 -11.28
N GLU A 28 -4.25 13.90 -10.76
CA GLU A 28 -3.72 15.00 -11.58
C GLU A 28 -2.63 14.56 -12.57
N LEU A 29 -1.78 13.59 -12.21
CA LEU A 29 -0.79 13.04 -13.14
C LEU A 29 -1.46 12.24 -14.26
N ARG A 30 -2.55 11.53 -13.95
CA ARG A 30 -3.33 10.79 -14.94
C ARG A 30 -4.04 11.72 -15.93
N THR A 31 -4.58 12.87 -15.51
CA THR A 31 -5.15 13.87 -16.45
C THR A 31 -4.11 14.42 -17.42
N ARG A 32 -2.84 14.45 -17.00
CA ARG A 32 -1.69 14.89 -17.82
C ARG A 32 -1.07 13.76 -18.66
N SER A 33 -1.73 12.61 -18.75
CA SER A 33 -1.23 11.43 -19.49
C SER A 33 0.13 10.91 -19.01
N VAL A 34 0.49 11.13 -17.74
CA VAL A 34 1.66 10.52 -17.13
C VAL A 34 1.35 9.05 -16.81
N GLU A 35 2.30 8.16 -17.12
CA GLU A 35 2.21 6.77 -16.68
C GLU A 35 2.45 6.71 -15.16
N VAL A 36 1.51 6.14 -14.43
CA VAL A 36 1.60 6.02 -12.97
C VAL A 36 1.64 4.55 -12.58
N ALA A 37 2.60 4.20 -11.74
CA ALA A 37 2.67 2.92 -11.07
C ALA A 37 2.53 3.11 -9.55
N VAL A 38 1.91 2.14 -8.87
CA VAL A 38 1.87 2.08 -7.41
C VAL A 38 2.56 0.80 -6.95
N VAL A 39 3.45 0.91 -5.97
CA VAL A 39 4.04 -0.23 -5.27
C VAL A 39 3.57 -0.18 -3.83
N THR A 40 2.99 -1.27 -3.35
CA THR A 40 2.55 -1.40 -1.95
C THR A 40 3.45 -2.42 -1.25
N ALA A 41 4.05 -2.05 -0.12
CA ALA A 41 5.02 -2.92 0.54
C ALA A 41 4.36 -4.17 1.14
N THR A 42 3.26 -3.98 1.88
CA THR A 42 2.59 -5.03 2.65
C THR A 42 1.11 -5.15 2.26
N ARG A 43 0.40 -6.13 2.82
CA ARG A 43 -1.05 -6.27 2.60
C ARG A 43 -1.87 -5.77 3.79
N GLY A 44 -1.21 -5.06 4.71
CA GLY A 44 -1.86 -4.45 5.86
C GLY A 44 -2.46 -5.47 6.81
N GLU A 45 -1.75 -6.58 7.00
CA GLU A 45 -2.17 -7.74 7.79
C GLU A 45 -2.47 -7.40 9.26
N GLN A 46 -1.84 -6.34 9.79
CA GLN A 46 -2.00 -5.89 11.17
C GLN A 46 -2.95 -4.70 11.31
N GLY A 47 -3.66 -4.32 10.23
CA GLY A 47 -4.59 -3.20 10.24
C GLY A 47 -5.80 -3.42 11.15
N GLU A 48 -6.27 -2.34 11.77
CA GLU A 48 -7.55 -2.35 12.48
C GLU A 48 -8.73 -2.39 11.51
N VAL A 49 -9.85 -2.98 11.95
CA VAL A 49 -11.10 -2.99 11.18
C VAL A 49 -12.12 -2.13 11.90
N VAL A 50 -12.65 -1.14 11.18
CA VAL A 50 -13.73 -0.28 11.68
C VAL A 50 -14.96 -1.14 11.99
N ALA A 51 -15.57 -0.93 13.15
CA ALA A 51 -16.75 -1.67 13.59
C ALA A 51 -17.89 -1.54 12.56
N GLY A 52 -18.43 -2.69 12.11
CA GLY A 52 -19.50 -2.73 11.11
C GLY A 52 -19.66 -4.11 10.46
N PRO A 53 -20.17 -4.17 9.22
CA PRO A 53 -20.41 -5.43 8.50
C PRO A 53 -19.16 -6.31 8.32
N LEU A 54 -17.97 -5.70 8.41
CA LEU A 54 -16.68 -6.36 8.23
C LEU A 54 -15.98 -6.68 9.55
N SER A 55 -16.57 -6.40 10.73
CA SER A 55 -15.92 -6.63 12.04
C SER A 55 -15.35 -8.05 12.20
N ARG A 56 -15.96 -9.05 11.56
CA ARG A 56 -15.47 -10.45 11.55
C ARG A 56 -14.07 -10.62 10.96
N LEU A 57 -13.56 -9.64 10.19
CA LEU A 57 -12.24 -9.68 9.59
C LEU A 57 -11.14 -9.25 10.57
N ALA A 58 -11.47 -8.58 11.67
CA ALA A 58 -10.51 -8.09 12.65
C ALA A 58 -9.66 -9.24 13.20
N GLY A 59 -8.34 -9.13 13.07
CA GLY A 59 -7.38 -10.18 13.47
C GLY A 59 -7.48 -11.49 12.68
N SER A 60 -8.30 -11.54 11.62
CA SER A 60 -8.45 -12.74 10.81
C SER A 60 -7.45 -12.75 9.65
N PRO A 61 -6.97 -13.94 9.23
CA PRO A 61 -6.12 -14.07 8.04
C PRO A 61 -6.86 -13.76 6.72
N GLU A 62 -8.17 -13.50 6.74
CA GLU A 62 -8.93 -13.04 5.56
C GLU A 62 -8.75 -11.54 5.29
N LEU A 63 -8.27 -10.75 6.28
CA LEU A 63 -8.16 -9.30 6.18
C LEU A 63 -7.29 -8.87 5.00
N SER A 64 -6.12 -9.48 4.81
CA SER A 64 -5.20 -9.11 3.73
C SER A 64 -5.83 -9.30 2.34
N ARG A 65 -6.53 -10.41 2.11
CA ARG A 65 -7.24 -10.66 0.84
C ARG A 65 -8.37 -9.67 0.62
N TRP A 66 -9.00 -9.21 1.70
CA TRP A 66 -10.03 -8.18 1.62
C TRP A 66 -9.42 -6.84 1.22
N ARG A 67 -8.34 -6.41 1.89
CA ARG A 67 -7.60 -5.19 1.58
C ARG A 67 -6.99 -5.19 0.20
N GLU A 68 -6.52 -6.34 -0.31
CA GLU A 68 -6.06 -6.47 -1.70
C GLU A 68 -7.17 -6.13 -2.70
N ARG A 69 -8.43 -6.50 -2.43
CA ARG A 69 -9.57 -6.13 -3.27
C ARG A 69 -9.95 -4.66 -3.14
N GLU A 70 -9.88 -4.11 -1.93
CA GLU A 70 -10.11 -2.69 -1.69
C GLU A 70 -9.08 -1.84 -2.43
N LEU A 71 -7.80 -2.21 -2.36
CA LEU A 71 -6.71 -1.58 -3.10
C LEU A 71 -6.93 -1.65 -4.61
N ALA A 72 -7.23 -2.82 -5.14
CA ALA A 72 -7.50 -2.98 -6.57
C ALA A 72 -8.67 -2.08 -7.02
N ALA A 73 -9.73 -1.97 -6.22
CA ALA A 73 -10.85 -1.08 -6.50
C ALA A 73 -10.46 0.40 -6.42
N ALA A 74 -9.69 0.81 -5.40
CA ALA A 74 -9.19 2.18 -5.24
C ALA A 74 -8.29 2.60 -6.40
N LEU A 75 -7.33 1.75 -6.78
CA LEU A 75 -6.44 1.98 -7.92
C LEU A 75 -7.21 2.11 -9.24
N ALA A 76 -8.26 1.30 -9.44
CA ALA A 76 -9.13 1.42 -10.60
C ALA A 76 -9.85 2.79 -10.63
N GLN A 77 -10.32 3.30 -9.49
CA GLN A 77 -10.91 4.65 -9.40
C GLN A 77 -9.88 5.76 -9.67
N LEU A 78 -8.64 5.57 -9.22
CA LEU A 78 -7.53 6.48 -9.49
C LEU A 78 -6.99 6.38 -10.92
N GLY A 79 -7.50 5.45 -11.74
CA GLY A 79 -7.05 5.21 -13.11
C GLY A 79 -5.65 4.60 -13.22
N VAL A 80 -5.18 3.92 -12.17
CA VAL A 80 -3.89 3.24 -12.11
C VAL A 80 -4.07 1.76 -12.48
N SER A 81 -3.39 1.33 -13.55
CA SER A 81 -3.41 -0.06 -14.01
C SER A 81 -2.10 -0.82 -13.74
N THR A 82 -1.05 -0.11 -13.32
CA THR A 82 0.26 -0.69 -13.02
C THR A 82 0.46 -0.72 -11.52
N HIS A 83 0.37 -1.92 -10.95
CA HIS A 83 0.55 -2.15 -9.52
C HIS A 83 1.40 -3.39 -9.28
N ALA A 84 2.17 -3.39 -8.20
CA ALA A 84 2.86 -4.56 -7.69
C ALA A 84 3.01 -4.46 -6.17
N PHE A 85 3.07 -5.62 -5.52
CA PHE A 85 3.56 -5.67 -4.14
C PHE A 85 5.09 -5.68 -4.15
N LEU A 86 5.72 -4.98 -3.20
CA LEU A 86 7.17 -5.05 -3.03
C LEU A 86 7.57 -6.50 -2.76
N GLY A 87 8.63 -6.96 -3.42
CA GLY A 87 9.10 -8.34 -3.32
C GLY A 87 8.48 -9.29 -4.36
N ASP A 88 7.48 -8.84 -5.11
CA ASP A 88 6.92 -9.53 -6.27
C ASP A 88 7.35 -8.83 -7.58
N PRO A 89 7.63 -9.55 -8.69
CA PRO A 89 7.91 -8.90 -9.98
C PRO A 89 6.73 -8.02 -10.44
N PRO A 90 6.98 -6.81 -11.01
CA PRO A 90 8.28 -6.20 -11.29
C PRO A 90 8.92 -5.40 -10.14
N ALA A 91 8.29 -5.31 -8.96
CA ALA A 91 8.80 -4.58 -7.79
C ALA A 91 9.82 -5.42 -6.98
N LEU A 92 10.79 -6.01 -7.69
CA LEU A 92 11.83 -6.86 -7.14
C LEU A 92 13.12 -6.67 -7.95
N ALA A 93 14.27 -6.70 -7.27
CA ALA A 93 15.57 -6.70 -7.94
C ALA A 93 15.70 -7.89 -8.89
N GLN A 94 16.31 -7.68 -10.07
CA GLN A 94 16.39 -8.69 -11.14
C GLN A 94 16.99 -10.03 -10.72
N THR A 95 17.87 -10.02 -9.70
CA THR A 95 18.57 -11.20 -9.18
C THR A 95 17.96 -11.74 -7.89
N ALA A 96 16.96 -11.08 -7.32
CA ALA A 96 16.35 -11.48 -6.07
C ALA A 96 15.23 -12.51 -6.30
N ALA A 97 15.07 -13.43 -5.36
CA ALA A 97 13.92 -14.33 -5.33
C ALA A 97 12.68 -13.60 -4.79
N PRO A 98 11.47 -13.97 -5.25
CA PRO A 98 10.24 -13.43 -4.69
C PRO A 98 10.16 -13.66 -3.17
N HIS A 99 9.73 -12.63 -2.45
CA HIS A 99 9.51 -12.70 -1.01
C HIS A 99 8.41 -11.73 -0.62
N ARG A 100 7.74 -12.03 0.49
CA ARG A 100 6.60 -11.24 0.96
C ARG A 100 6.98 -10.49 2.22
N TYR A 101 6.92 -9.17 2.16
CA TYR A 101 7.02 -8.32 3.35
C TYR A 101 5.72 -8.40 4.16
N LEU A 102 5.85 -8.52 5.47
CA LEU A 102 4.74 -8.53 6.41
C LEU A 102 4.62 -7.18 7.09
N ASP A 103 3.38 -6.75 7.31
CA ASP A 103 3.08 -5.56 8.10
C ASP A 103 3.60 -5.71 9.54
N SER A 104 4.42 -4.75 9.98
CA SER A 104 4.93 -4.71 11.35
C SER A 104 3.84 -4.37 12.36
N GLY A 105 2.70 -3.84 11.91
CA GLY A 105 1.78 -3.13 12.77
C GLY A 105 2.35 -1.80 13.23
N MET A 106 1.50 -1.01 13.88
CA MET A 106 1.84 0.30 14.40
C MET A 106 1.39 0.45 15.84
N VAL A 107 2.17 1.21 16.60
CA VAL A 107 1.82 1.67 17.93
C VAL A 107 1.90 3.18 17.98
N TRP A 108 1.04 3.80 18.79
CA TRP A 108 1.16 5.22 19.10
C TRP A 108 2.36 5.40 20.04
N VAL A 109 3.41 6.05 19.54
CA VAL A 109 4.61 6.38 20.33
C VAL A 109 4.31 7.57 21.23
N GLU A 110 3.61 8.56 20.69
CA GLU A 110 3.08 9.73 21.39
C GLU A 110 1.87 10.29 20.61
N PRO A 111 1.08 11.21 21.18
CA PRO A 111 -0.08 11.77 20.49
C PRO A 111 0.28 12.38 19.13
N GLY A 112 -0.25 11.82 18.04
CA GLY A 112 0.01 12.27 16.68
C GLY A 112 1.24 11.65 16.00
N LEU A 113 2.01 10.79 16.69
CA LEU A 113 3.14 10.06 16.12
C LEU A 113 2.94 8.55 16.26
N ALA A 114 2.71 7.90 15.12
CA ALA A 114 2.74 6.45 15.02
C ALA A 114 4.16 5.95 14.71
N GLY A 115 4.51 4.79 15.27
CA GLY A 115 5.77 4.09 15.00
C GLY A 115 5.53 2.58 14.85
N PRO A 116 6.54 1.81 14.43
CA PRO A 116 6.41 0.37 14.27
C PRO A 116 6.19 -0.31 15.63
N ASP A 117 5.42 -1.41 15.64
CA ASP A 117 5.28 -2.24 16.84
C ASP A 117 6.65 -2.84 17.25
N PRO A 118 7.17 -2.52 18.45
CA PRO A 118 8.46 -3.04 18.90
C PRO A 118 8.48 -4.56 19.11
N ALA A 119 7.31 -5.22 19.15
CA ALA A 119 7.20 -6.67 19.25
C ALA A 119 7.56 -7.40 17.93
N VAL A 120 7.62 -6.70 16.80
CA VAL A 120 7.98 -7.29 15.51
C VAL A 120 9.49 -7.19 15.29
N ALA A 121 10.15 -8.36 15.16
CA ALA A 121 11.58 -8.43 14.91
C ALA A 121 11.95 -7.78 13.57
N SER A 122 13.04 -7.02 13.54
CA SER A 122 13.57 -6.42 12.32
C SER A 122 13.99 -7.51 11.32
N GLY A 123 13.30 -7.61 10.18
CA GLY A 123 13.69 -8.46 9.05
C GLY A 123 12.81 -9.69 8.79
N ALA A 124 11.54 -9.69 9.23
CA ALA A 124 10.54 -10.67 8.79
C ALA A 124 10.00 -10.36 7.38
#